data_AF-A0A383C3L2-F1
#
_entry.id   AF-A0A383C3L2-F1
#
_cell.length_a   1.000
_cell.length_b   1.000
_cell.length_c   1.000
_cell.angle_alpha   90.00
_cell.angle_beta   90.00
_cell.angle_gamma   90.00
#
_symmetry.space_group_name_H-M   'P 1'
#
loop_
_entity.id
_entity.type
_entity.pdbx_description
1 polymer ?
#
loop_
_entity_poly.entity_id
_entity_poly.type
_entity_poly.pdbx_seq_one_letter_code
_entity_poly.pdbx_strand_id
1 'polypeptide(L)'
;YIEAGVGGVHFEDQLASEKKCGHMGGKVLIPTAAHIRNLSAARLAADVSGVATLIMCRTDADSAQLLTSDVDERDRPFISGERTAEGFYRLREGEGMARCIARGLAYAPHADLLWMETSRPNLEQARVFAEAIHREFPGKLLSYNCSPSFNWRANLDEADIARFQLELGAMGYKFQFVTLAGFHSLNHGMFELARDYGNRGMAAYSELQQAEFDSESAGYTATRHQREAGTSYFDAVSLAIS
;
A
#
# COMPACT_ATOMS: atom_id res chain seq x y z
N TYR A 1 -7.39 -10.41 -11.56
CA TYR A 1 -6.44 -10.66 -10.44
C TYR A 1 -6.30 -12.14 -10.12
N ILE A 2 -7.39 -12.84 -9.76
CA ILE A 2 -7.34 -14.27 -9.42
C ILE A 2 -6.78 -15.13 -10.56
N GLU A 3 -7.30 -15.00 -11.78
CA GLU A 3 -6.81 -15.74 -12.95
C GLU A 3 -5.31 -15.52 -13.24
N ALA A 4 -4.75 -14.39 -12.79
CA ALA A 4 -3.33 -14.07 -12.92
C ALA A 4 -2.46 -14.59 -11.75
N GLY A 5 -3.04 -15.32 -10.78
CA GLY A 5 -2.31 -15.95 -9.67
C GLY A 5 -2.05 -15.06 -8.45
N VAL A 6 -2.88 -14.05 -8.18
CA VAL A 6 -2.68 -13.15 -7.04
C VAL A 6 -2.84 -13.85 -5.68
N GLY A 7 -2.00 -13.50 -4.70
CA GLY A 7 -2.17 -13.95 -3.29
C GLY A 7 -3.19 -13.14 -2.48
N GLY A 8 -3.33 -11.84 -2.78
CA GLY A 8 -4.29 -10.95 -2.11
C GLY A 8 -4.55 -9.67 -2.89
N VAL A 9 -5.70 -9.05 -2.65
CA VAL A 9 -6.13 -7.80 -3.31
C VAL A 9 -6.59 -6.81 -2.25
N HIS A 10 -6.20 -5.54 -2.39
CA HIS A 10 -6.73 -4.48 -1.55
C HIS A 10 -7.78 -3.65 -2.30
N PHE A 11 -8.79 -3.19 -1.57
CA PHE A 11 -9.82 -2.26 -2.07
C PHE A 11 -9.89 -1.06 -1.14
N GLU A 12 -10.14 0.13 -1.67
CA GLU A 12 -10.24 1.37 -0.89
C GLU A 12 -11.64 2.01 -0.97
N ASP A 13 -11.98 2.81 0.04
CA ASP A 13 -13.30 3.43 0.21
C ASP A 13 -13.44 4.82 -0.45
N GLN A 14 -12.71 5.04 -1.54
CA GLN A 14 -12.84 6.25 -2.37
C GLN A 14 -13.85 6.08 -3.52
N LEU A 15 -14.39 7.20 -3.98
CA LEU A 15 -15.16 7.28 -5.22
C LEU A 15 -14.23 7.01 -6.42
N ALA A 16 -14.52 5.97 -7.20
CA ALA A 16 -13.67 5.55 -8.31
C ALA A 16 -13.41 6.65 -9.36
N SER A 17 -14.43 7.45 -9.70
CA SER A 17 -14.31 8.53 -10.69
C SER A 17 -13.44 9.70 -10.22
N GLU A 18 -13.20 9.83 -8.91
CA GLU A 18 -12.36 10.87 -8.31
C GLU A 18 -11.23 10.28 -7.46
N LYS A 19 -10.81 9.05 -7.76
CA LYS A 19 -9.78 8.34 -7.02
C LYS A 19 -8.47 9.13 -7.03
N LYS A 20 -7.87 9.34 -5.86
CA LYS A 20 -6.54 9.95 -5.71
C LYS A 20 -5.58 9.01 -4.97
N CYS A 21 -4.29 9.25 -5.10
CA CYS A 21 -3.30 8.65 -4.20
C CYS A 21 -3.60 9.11 -2.77
N GLY A 22 -3.38 8.24 -1.78
CA GLY A 22 -3.69 8.49 -0.37
C GLY A 22 -3.09 9.77 0.22
N HIS A 23 -1.98 10.23 -0.35
CA HIS A 23 -1.23 11.41 0.08
C HIS A 23 -1.58 12.68 -0.69
N MET A 24 -2.59 12.64 -1.57
CA MET A 24 -3.08 13.80 -2.33
C MET A 24 -4.38 14.34 -1.71
N GLY A 25 -4.59 15.65 -1.87
CA GLY A 25 -5.85 16.30 -1.49
C GLY A 25 -7.02 15.95 -2.44
N GLY A 26 -8.23 16.36 -2.07
CA GLY A 26 -9.43 16.18 -2.91
C GLY A 26 -10.00 14.76 -2.94
N LYS A 27 -9.65 13.91 -1.97
CA LYS A 27 -10.23 12.57 -1.84
C LYS A 27 -11.71 12.65 -1.45
N VAL A 28 -12.52 11.86 -2.15
CA VAL A 28 -13.97 11.73 -1.92
C VAL A 28 -14.26 10.31 -1.48
N LEU A 29 -14.82 10.14 -0.28
CA LEU A 29 -15.23 8.83 0.24
C LEU A 29 -16.57 8.40 -0.37
N ILE A 30 -16.76 7.08 -0.48
CA ILE A 30 -18.08 6.47 -0.63
C ILE A 30 -18.68 6.13 0.74
N PRO A 31 -20.01 5.94 0.86
CA PRO A 31 -20.63 5.54 2.11
C PRO A 31 -20.08 4.20 2.60
N THR A 32 -20.04 4.00 3.91
CA THR A 32 -19.51 2.79 4.55
C THR A 32 -20.15 1.51 3.97
N ALA A 33 -21.48 1.50 3.78
CA ALA A 33 -22.21 0.38 3.16
C ALA A 33 -21.80 0.12 1.70
N ALA A 34 -21.43 1.15 0.94
CA ALA A 34 -20.97 0.97 -0.43
C ALA A 34 -19.61 0.27 -0.47
N HIS A 35 -18.70 0.60 0.44
CA HIS A 35 -17.42 -0.10 0.52
C HIS A 35 -17.57 -1.55 1.01
N ILE A 36 -18.44 -1.81 1.99
CA ILE A 36 -18.77 -3.19 2.43
C ILE A 36 -19.31 -4.02 1.26
N ARG A 37 -20.13 -3.42 0.38
CA ARG A 37 -20.61 -4.08 -0.84
C ARG A 37 -19.45 -4.47 -1.77
N ASN A 38 -18.46 -3.59 -1.94
CA ASN A 38 -17.28 -3.88 -2.77
C ASN A 38 -16.45 -5.04 -2.15
N LEU A 39 -16.24 -5.04 -0.84
CA LEU A 39 -15.55 -6.14 -0.14
C LEU A 39 -16.30 -7.47 -0.28
N SER A 40 -17.63 -7.43 -0.16
CA SER A 40 -18.48 -8.61 -0.33
C SER A 40 -18.42 -9.15 -1.77
N ALA A 41 -18.40 -8.26 -2.77
CA ALA A 41 -18.21 -8.63 -4.16
C ALA A 41 -16.82 -9.25 -4.41
N ALA A 42 -15.77 -8.71 -3.80
CA ALA A 42 -14.43 -9.27 -3.86
C ALA A 42 -14.37 -10.68 -3.24
N ARG A 43 -15.02 -10.90 -2.10
CA ARG A 43 -15.13 -12.22 -1.48
C ARG A 43 -15.90 -13.20 -2.35
N LEU A 44 -17.05 -12.79 -2.88
CA LEU A 44 -17.83 -13.61 -3.80
C LEU A 44 -17.00 -14.02 -5.03
N ALA A 45 -16.18 -13.13 -5.59
CA ALA A 45 -15.31 -13.46 -6.71
C ALA A 45 -14.26 -14.53 -6.36
N ALA A 46 -13.67 -14.45 -5.15
CA ALA A 46 -12.75 -15.46 -4.63
C ALA A 46 -13.45 -16.81 -4.41
N ASP A 47 -14.63 -16.80 -3.79
CA ASP A 47 -15.42 -17.99 -3.50
C ASP A 47 -15.86 -18.71 -4.78
N VAL A 48 -16.38 -17.97 -5.78
CA VAL A 48 -16.77 -18.50 -7.09
C VAL A 48 -15.57 -19.09 -7.84
N SER A 49 -14.39 -18.49 -7.67
CA SER A 49 -13.15 -18.98 -8.25
C SER A 49 -12.52 -20.14 -7.47
N GLY A 50 -13.09 -20.52 -6.32
CA GLY A 50 -12.62 -21.64 -5.50
C GLY A 50 -11.25 -21.42 -4.86
N VAL A 51 -10.85 -20.16 -4.60
CA VAL A 51 -9.54 -19.82 -4.02
C VAL A 51 -9.67 -18.94 -2.78
N ALA A 52 -8.76 -19.14 -1.82
CA ALA A 52 -8.72 -18.38 -0.57
C ALA A 52 -7.91 -17.07 -0.71
N THR A 53 -8.23 -16.25 -1.72
CA THR A 53 -7.55 -14.96 -1.91
C THR A 53 -7.76 -14.05 -0.70
N LEU A 54 -6.67 -13.44 -0.21
CA LEU A 54 -6.72 -12.48 0.90
C LEU A 54 -7.36 -11.16 0.44
N ILE A 55 -8.28 -10.64 1.23
CA ILE A 55 -8.94 -9.35 1.01
C ILE A 55 -8.44 -8.36 2.04
N MET A 56 -7.79 -7.31 1.57
CA MET A 56 -7.34 -6.20 2.39
C MET A 56 -8.28 -5.01 2.18
N CYS A 57 -8.82 -4.47 3.27
CA CYS A 57 -9.64 -3.27 3.22
C CYS A 57 -8.80 -2.06 3.61
N ARG A 58 -8.78 -1.07 2.71
CA ARG A 58 -8.14 0.22 2.91
C ARG A 58 -9.19 1.29 3.19
N THR A 59 -8.95 2.12 4.20
CA THR A 59 -9.69 3.38 4.37
C THR A 59 -8.78 4.59 4.15
N ASP A 60 -9.34 5.58 3.46
CA ASP A 60 -8.69 6.87 3.17
C ASP A 60 -9.23 8.03 4.04
N ALA A 61 -10.02 7.70 5.08
CA ALA A 61 -10.80 8.67 5.84
C ALA A 61 -10.00 9.63 6.73
N ASP A 62 -8.69 9.40 6.90
CA ASP A 62 -7.77 10.23 7.69
C ASP A 62 -7.73 11.66 7.11
N SER A 63 -7.37 11.75 5.83
CA SER A 63 -7.19 13.02 5.12
C SER A 63 -8.26 13.30 4.07
N ALA A 64 -9.22 12.40 3.85
CA ALA A 64 -10.37 12.71 3.00
C ALA A 64 -11.25 13.78 3.66
N GLN A 65 -11.71 14.74 2.84
CA GLN A 65 -12.52 15.87 3.28
C GLN A 65 -13.94 15.83 2.72
N LEU A 66 -14.23 14.91 1.81
CA LEU A 66 -15.48 14.83 1.08
C LEU A 66 -16.09 13.43 1.18
N LEU A 67 -17.41 13.36 1.14
CA LEU A 67 -18.21 12.14 1.11
C LEU A 67 -19.33 12.28 0.08
N THR A 68 -19.58 11.24 -0.70
CA THR A 68 -20.58 11.28 -1.77
C THR A 68 -22.02 11.41 -1.29
N SER A 69 -22.38 10.80 -0.15
CA SER A 69 -23.75 10.80 0.37
C SER A 69 -23.80 10.57 1.89
N ASP A 70 -24.80 11.14 2.56
CA ASP A 70 -25.15 10.98 3.97
C ASP A 70 -26.13 9.82 4.25
N VAL A 71 -26.36 8.94 3.25
CA VAL A 71 -27.36 7.87 3.33
C VAL A 71 -27.07 6.87 4.47
N ASP A 72 -25.80 6.61 4.76
CA ASP A 72 -25.36 5.67 5.79
C ASP A 72 -25.25 6.35 7.15
N GLU A 73 -26.02 5.86 8.12
CA GLU A 73 -26.07 6.42 9.48
C GLU A 73 -24.72 6.41 10.20
N ARG A 74 -23.82 5.48 9.83
CA ARG A 74 -22.47 5.41 10.42
C ARG A 74 -21.57 6.56 9.97
N ASP A 75 -21.88 7.20 8.84
CA ASP A 75 -21.11 8.30 8.29
C ASP A 75 -21.64 9.67 8.75
N ARG A 76 -22.95 9.79 9.07
CA ARG A 76 -23.60 11.03 9.50
C ARG A 76 -22.89 11.75 10.68
N PRO A 77 -22.35 11.04 11.70
CA PRO A 77 -21.60 11.67 12.79
C PRO A 77 -20.29 12.33 12.37
N PHE A 78 -19.91 12.36 11.09
CA PHE A 78 -18.68 12.99 10.64
C PHE A 78 -18.92 14.06 9.57
N ILE A 79 -20.19 14.35 9.25
CA ILE A 79 -20.58 15.32 8.24
C ILE A 79 -20.73 16.70 8.90
N SER A 80 -20.20 17.75 8.26
CA SER A 80 -20.30 19.13 8.79
C SER A 80 -21.67 19.78 8.54
N GLY A 81 -22.43 19.26 7.57
CA GLY A 81 -23.70 19.81 7.09
C GLY A 81 -23.55 20.64 5.81
N GLU A 82 -22.32 20.93 5.38
CA GLU A 82 -22.04 21.67 4.16
C GLU A 82 -21.88 20.76 2.94
N ARG A 83 -22.16 21.30 1.75
CA ARG A 83 -21.96 20.62 0.47
C ARG A 83 -21.10 21.43 -0.49
N THR A 84 -20.43 20.75 -1.42
CA THR A 84 -19.73 21.36 -2.55
C THR A 84 -20.68 21.62 -3.73
N ALA A 85 -20.22 22.32 -4.76
CA ALA A 85 -21.02 22.61 -5.96
C ALA A 85 -21.38 21.34 -6.75
N GLU A 86 -20.50 20.34 -6.72
CA GLU A 86 -20.70 19.00 -7.28
C GLU A 86 -21.67 18.15 -6.44
N GLY A 87 -22.05 18.64 -5.26
CA GLY A 87 -22.99 18.00 -4.36
C GLY A 87 -22.36 17.05 -3.33
N PHE A 88 -21.04 16.98 -3.20
CA PHE A 88 -20.41 16.18 -2.15
C PHE A 88 -20.61 16.81 -0.77
N TYR A 89 -20.76 15.99 0.25
CA TYR A 89 -20.82 16.42 1.65
C TYR A 89 -19.42 16.69 2.17
N ARG A 90 -19.25 17.78 2.93
CA ARG A 90 -18.00 18.06 3.64
C ARG A 90 -17.95 17.28 4.95
N LEU A 91 -16.79 16.68 5.20
CA LEU A 91 -16.47 16.00 6.45
C LEU A 91 -15.91 17.01 7.46
N ARG A 92 -16.20 16.80 8.74
CA ARG A 92 -15.69 17.63 9.84
C ARG A 92 -14.15 17.56 9.92
N GLU A 93 -13.52 18.69 10.16
CA GLU A 93 -12.06 18.74 10.35
C GLU A 93 -11.65 18.13 11.69
N GLY A 94 -10.41 17.65 11.81
CA GLY A 94 -9.88 17.08 13.05
C GLY A 94 -10.42 15.69 13.44
N GLU A 95 -11.44 15.17 12.76
CA GLU A 95 -12.07 13.87 13.08
C GLU A 95 -11.55 12.68 12.23
N GLY A 96 -10.44 12.85 11.50
CA GLY A 96 -9.89 11.84 10.57
C GLY A 96 -9.61 10.48 11.23
N MET A 97 -8.99 10.50 12.41
CA MET A 97 -8.70 9.29 13.16
C MET A 97 -9.97 8.57 13.64
N ALA A 98 -10.94 9.31 14.18
CA ALA A 98 -12.21 8.76 14.64
C ALA A 98 -13.00 8.13 13.48
N ARG A 99 -12.99 8.78 12.31
CA ARG A 99 -13.55 8.22 11.07
C ARG A 99 -12.88 6.91 10.67
N CYS A 100 -11.54 6.87 10.68
CA CYS A 100 -10.79 5.67 10.30
C CYS A 100 -11.11 4.50 11.23
N ILE A 101 -11.18 4.74 12.55
CA ILE A 101 -11.54 3.71 13.52
C ILE A 101 -12.98 3.22 13.26
N ALA A 102 -13.94 4.12 13.14
CA ALA A 102 -15.34 3.74 12.90
C ALA A 102 -15.52 2.90 11.62
N ARG A 103 -14.86 3.33 10.54
CA ARG A 103 -14.85 2.59 9.27
C ARG A 103 -14.11 1.27 9.36
N GLY A 104 -12.93 1.25 9.98
CA GLY A 104 -12.16 0.03 10.21
C GLY A 104 -12.95 -1.03 10.99
N LEU A 105 -13.67 -0.62 12.05
CA LEU A 105 -14.57 -1.51 12.79
C LEU A 105 -15.72 -2.04 11.93
N ALA A 106 -16.33 -1.20 11.10
CA ALA A 106 -17.39 -1.62 10.18
C ALA A 106 -16.88 -2.58 9.09
N TYR A 107 -15.64 -2.43 8.65
CA TYR A 107 -15.04 -3.25 7.59
C TYR A 107 -14.42 -4.55 8.12
N ALA A 108 -14.06 -4.61 9.40
CA ALA A 108 -13.38 -5.76 9.99
C ALA A 108 -14.06 -7.10 9.68
N PRO A 109 -15.40 -7.29 9.76
CA PRO A 109 -16.02 -8.58 9.45
C PRO A 109 -15.88 -9.01 7.97
N HIS A 110 -15.52 -8.09 7.08
CA HIS A 110 -15.53 -8.28 5.62
C HIS A 110 -14.14 -8.34 4.99
N ALA A 111 -13.07 -8.26 5.80
CA ALA A 111 -11.70 -8.22 5.32
C ALA A 111 -10.77 -9.07 6.19
N ASP A 112 -9.75 -9.64 5.56
CA ASP A 112 -8.70 -10.40 6.24
C ASP A 112 -7.69 -9.46 6.91
N LEU A 113 -7.35 -8.35 6.24
CA LEU A 113 -6.48 -7.29 6.75
C LEU A 113 -7.14 -5.91 6.66
N LEU A 114 -6.82 -5.03 7.61
CA LEU A 114 -7.19 -3.62 7.59
C LEU A 114 -5.99 -2.70 7.38
N TRP A 115 -6.16 -1.70 6.54
CA TRP A 115 -5.19 -0.65 6.23
C TRP A 115 -5.83 0.72 6.42
N MET A 116 -5.32 1.51 7.36
CA MET A 116 -5.58 2.95 7.41
C MET A 116 -4.45 3.66 6.67
N GLU A 117 -4.76 4.40 5.60
CA GLU A 117 -3.77 5.30 5.01
C GLU A 117 -3.51 6.48 5.95
N THR A 118 -2.25 6.85 6.13
CA THR A 118 -1.83 7.94 7.02
C THR A 118 -1.13 9.05 6.25
N SER A 119 -1.19 10.27 6.79
CA SER A 119 -0.52 11.43 6.18
C SER A 119 0.97 11.54 6.56
N ARG A 120 1.41 10.83 7.61
CA ARG A 120 2.78 10.85 8.15
C ARG A 120 3.15 9.49 8.75
N PRO A 121 4.45 9.15 8.86
CA PRO A 121 4.90 7.97 9.58
C PRO A 121 4.84 8.25 11.09
N ASN A 122 3.79 7.76 11.76
CA ASN A 122 3.53 8.04 13.17
C ASN A 122 3.13 6.76 13.91
N LEU A 123 4.02 6.27 14.78
CA LEU A 123 3.80 5.04 15.57
C LEU A 123 2.67 5.19 16.59
N GLU A 124 2.48 6.39 17.15
CA GLU A 124 1.40 6.63 18.12
C GLU A 124 0.03 6.58 17.42
N GLN A 125 -0.09 7.18 16.24
CA GLN A 125 -1.31 7.06 15.42
C GLN A 125 -1.58 5.59 15.07
N ALA A 126 -0.54 4.84 14.67
CA ALA A 126 -0.65 3.41 14.38
C ALA A 126 -1.12 2.61 15.60
N ARG A 127 -0.53 2.87 16.78
CA ARG A 127 -0.91 2.23 18.04
C ARG A 127 -2.37 2.47 18.40
N VAL A 128 -2.84 3.72 18.33
CA VAL A 128 -4.23 4.08 18.64
C VAL A 128 -5.22 3.38 17.69
N PHE A 129 -4.90 3.29 16.39
CA PHE A 129 -5.73 2.55 15.44
C PHE A 129 -5.77 1.06 15.78
N ALA A 130 -4.60 0.45 15.99
CA ALA A 130 -4.47 -0.96 16.29
C ALA A 130 -5.23 -1.35 17.56
N GLU A 131 -5.05 -0.62 18.65
CA GLU A 131 -5.74 -0.87 19.93
C GLU A 131 -7.26 -0.73 19.80
N ALA A 132 -7.74 0.26 19.04
CA ALA A 132 -9.18 0.45 18.83
C ALA A 132 -9.79 -0.71 18.03
N ILE A 133 -9.10 -1.20 16.99
CA ILE A 133 -9.54 -2.37 16.23
C ILE A 133 -9.47 -3.63 17.09
N HIS A 134 -8.37 -3.87 17.78
CA HIS A 134 -8.15 -5.10 18.56
C HIS A 134 -9.03 -5.21 19.80
N ARG A 135 -9.54 -4.08 20.33
CA ARG A 135 -10.53 -4.12 21.40
C ARG A 135 -11.82 -4.84 20.97
N GLU A 136 -12.27 -4.61 19.75
CA GLU A 136 -13.50 -5.24 19.22
C GLU A 136 -13.20 -6.52 18.42
N PHE A 137 -12.05 -6.58 17.75
CA PHE A 137 -11.59 -7.70 16.94
C PHE A 137 -10.17 -8.13 17.33
N PRO A 138 -10.00 -8.81 18.48
CA PRO A 138 -8.69 -9.25 18.95
C PRO A 138 -7.94 -10.07 17.89
N GLY A 139 -6.68 -9.71 17.63
CA GLY A 139 -5.84 -10.41 16.65
C GLY A 139 -6.15 -10.10 15.17
N LYS A 140 -7.05 -9.15 14.87
CA LYS A 140 -7.29 -8.73 13.49
C LYS A 140 -5.98 -8.26 12.84
N LEU A 141 -5.64 -8.86 11.70
CA LEU A 141 -4.42 -8.52 10.98
C LEU A 141 -4.52 -7.10 10.42
N LEU A 142 -3.44 -6.33 10.57
CA LEU A 142 -3.35 -4.98 10.04
C LEU A 142 -2.24 -4.92 8.98
N SER A 143 -2.31 -3.88 8.15
CA SER A 143 -1.28 -3.57 7.16
C SER A 143 -0.93 -2.09 7.16
N TYR A 144 0.35 -1.79 6.89
CA TYR A 144 0.89 -0.44 6.95
C TYR A 144 1.68 -0.11 5.70
N ASN A 145 1.39 1.05 5.10
CA ASN A 145 2.15 1.60 3.99
C ASN A 145 3.29 2.47 4.53
N CYS A 146 4.52 1.98 4.43
CA CYS A 146 5.74 2.74 4.66
C CYS A 146 5.99 3.65 3.43
N SER A 147 5.15 4.67 3.29
CA SER A 147 5.04 5.47 2.07
C SER A 147 6.32 6.26 1.73
N PRO A 148 6.81 6.19 0.47
CA PRO A 148 7.84 7.11 -0.04
C PRO A 148 7.37 8.55 -0.17
N SER A 149 6.05 8.81 -0.10
CA SER A 149 5.53 10.18 -0.08
C SER A 149 5.83 10.90 1.24
N PHE A 150 6.27 10.17 2.28
CA PHE A 150 6.78 10.77 3.50
C PHE A 150 8.23 11.23 3.30
N ASN A 151 8.54 12.43 3.79
CA ASN A 151 9.93 12.77 4.06
C ASN A 151 10.34 12.16 5.41
N TRP A 152 10.88 10.93 5.37
CA TRP A 152 11.19 10.14 6.57
C TRP A 152 12.10 10.88 7.56
N ARG A 153 13.26 11.38 7.10
CA ARG A 153 14.22 12.11 7.95
C ARG A 153 13.71 13.46 8.45
N ALA A 154 12.70 14.04 7.81
CA ALA A 154 12.07 15.25 8.31
C ALA A 154 11.02 14.98 9.41
N ASN A 155 10.56 13.73 9.55
CA ASN A 155 9.55 13.36 10.55
C ASN A 155 10.11 12.52 11.70
N LEU A 156 11.17 11.74 11.46
CA LEU A 156 11.71 10.76 12.40
C LEU A 156 13.24 10.81 12.43
N ASP A 157 13.82 10.49 13.59
CA ASP A 157 15.27 10.29 13.72
C ASP A 157 15.70 8.90 13.19
N GLU A 158 17.01 8.67 13.08
CA GLU A 158 17.52 7.40 12.50
C GLU A 158 17.20 6.18 13.37
N ALA A 159 17.12 6.33 14.69
CA ALA A 159 16.79 5.24 15.60
C ALA A 159 15.29 4.86 15.50
N ASP A 160 14.42 5.85 15.37
CA ASP A 160 12.99 5.71 15.10
C ASP A 160 12.76 5.03 13.74
N ILE A 161 13.44 5.47 12.68
CA ILE A 161 13.35 4.87 11.34
C ILE A 161 13.77 3.40 11.39
N ALA A 162 14.89 3.09 12.04
CA ALA A 162 15.43 1.73 12.11
C ALA A 162 14.48 0.75 12.81
N ARG A 163 13.78 1.18 13.88
CA ARG A 163 12.85 0.31 14.61
C ARG A 163 11.40 0.36 14.12
N PHE A 164 11.07 1.26 13.18
CA PHE A 164 9.69 1.57 12.79
C PHE A 164 8.86 0.32 12.44
N GLN A 165 9.39 -0.55 11.58
CA GLN A 165 8.68 -1.75 11.15
C GLN A 165 8.54 -2.81 12.25
N LEU A 166 9.52 -2.88 13.15
CA LEU A 166 9.51 -3.81 14.30
C LEU A 166 8.39 -3.42 15.27
N GLU A 167 8.29 -2.14 15.60
CA GLU A 167 7.25 -1.59 16.47
C GLU A 167 5.85 -1.81 15.86
N LEU A 168 5.67 -1.51 14.57
CA LEU A 168 4.43 -1.81 13.84
C LEU A 168 4.09 -3.31 13.90
N GLY A 169 5.09 -4.18 13.74
CA GLY A 169 4.92 -5.63 13.82
C GLY A 169 4.38 -6.09 15.18
N ALA A 170 4.85 -5.48 16.26
CA ALA A 170 4.38 -5.73 17.62
C ALA A 170 2.92 -5.27 17.83
N MET A 171 2.50 -4.19 17.16
CA MET A 171 1.11 -3.68 17.19
C MET A 171 0.13 -4.48 16.31
N GLY A 172 0.59 -5.49 15.57
CA GLY A 172 -0.27 -6.33 14.72
C GLY A 172 -0.30 -5.95 13.23
N TYR A 173 0.53 -5.02 12.78
CA TYR A 173 0.75 -4.75 11.36
C TYR A 173 1.62 -5.84 10.73
N LYS A 174 0.98 -6.91 10.26
CA LYS A 174 1.65 -8.11 9.75
C LYS A 174 1.99 -8.06 8.26
N PHE A 175 1.44 -7.10 7.53
CA PHE A 175 1.84 -6.81 6.16
C PHE A 175 2.30 -5.36 6.04
N GLN A 176 3.58 -5.14 5.77
CA GLN A 176 4.19 -3.81 5.69
C GLN A 176 4.91 -3.68 4.36
N PHE A 177 4.72 -2.55 3.67
CA PHE A 177 5.18 -2.40 2.30
C PHE A 177 5.55 -0.96 1.96
N VAL A 178 6.48 -0.80 1.02
CA VAL A 178 6.88 0.50 0.45
C VAL A 178 6.30 0.59 -0.96
N THR A 179 5.21 1.34 -1.11
CA THR A 179 4.41 1.39 -2.36
C THR A 179 5.18 1.73 -3.63
N LEU A 180 6.09 2.70 -3.57
CA LEU A 180 6.80 3.24 -4.74
C LEU A 180 8.30 2.88 -4.76
N ALA A 181 8.72 1.84 -4.04
CA ALA A 181 10.14 1.44 -3.98
C ALA A 181 10.74 1.22 -5.38
N GLY A 182 10.04 0.47 -6.23
CA GLY A 182 10.48 0.20 -7.61
C GLY A 182 10.53 1.45 -8.49
N PHE A 183 9.60 2.40 -8.30
CA PHE A 183 9.63 3.66 -9.05
C PHE A 183 10.87 4.48 -8.70
N HIS A 184 11.17 4.63 -7.41
CA HIS A 184 12.33 5.41 -6.96
C HIS A 184 13.65 4.73 -7.31
N SER A 185 13.79 3.43 -7.09
CA SER A 185 15.04 2.71 -7.40
C SER A 185 15.35 2.69 -8.89
N LEU A 186 14.34 2.47 -9.74
CA LEU A 186 14.50 2.46 -11.19
C LEU A 186 14.89 3.85 -11.74
N ASN A 187 14.13 4.89 -11.38
CA ASN A 187 14.38 6.24 -11.91
C ASN A 187 15.69 6.81 -11.42
N HIS A 188 15.99 6.69 -10.12
CA HIS A 188 17.24 7.22 -9.57
C HIS A 188 18.46 6.47 -10.10
N GLY A 189 18.42 5.13 -10.10
CA GLY A 189 19.53 4.32 -10.62
C GLY A 189 19.86 4.63 -12.08
N MET A 190 18.83 4.75 -12.93
CA MET A 190 19.04 5.11 -14.34
C MET A 190 19.50 6.56 -14.51
N PHE A 191 18.98 7.49 -13.71
CA PHE A 191 19.39 8.89 -13.76
C PHE A 191 20.88 9.06 -13.44
N GLU A 192 21.35 8.45 -12.35
CA GLU A 192 22.76 8.48 -11.95
C GLU A 192 23.65 7.86 -13.02
N LEU A 193 23.29 6.66 -13.52
CA LEU A 193 24.04 5.99 -14.59
C LEU A 193 24.10 6.84 -15.86
N ALA A 194 22.96 7.38 -16.34
CA ALA A 194 22.92 8.15 -17.57
C ALA A 194 23.71 9.46 -17.46
N ARG A 195 23.60 10.16 -16.32
CA ARG A 195 24.36 11.39 -16.06
C ARG A 195 25.86 11.12 -16.10
N ASP A 196 26.31 10.09 -15.40
CA ASP A 196 27.73 9.79 -15.29
C ASP A 196 28.29 9.19 -16.58
N TYR A 197 27.51 8.38 -17.28
CA TYR A 197 27.86 7.86 -18.60
C TYR A 197 28.01 8.99 -19.64
N GLY A 198 27.15 10.03 -19.58
CA GLY A 198 27.30 11.22 -20.41
C GLY A 198 28.63 11.97 -20.21
N ASN A 199 29.20 11.89 -19.00
CA ASN A 199 30.44 12.59 -18.64
C ASN A 199 31.70 11.72 -18.84
N ARG A 200 31.63 10.42 -18.52
CA ARG A 200 32.80 9.52 -18.41
C ARG A 200 32.68 8.24 -19.25
N GLY A 201 31.60 8.08 -20.00
CA GLY A 201 31.35 6.92 -20.86
C GLY A 201 31.45 5.61 -20.10
N MET A 202 32.20 4.66 -20.67
CA MET A 202 32.32 3.29 -20.14
C MET A 202 32.88 3.19 -18.72
N ALA A 203 33.59 4.21 -18.22
CA ALA A 203 34.03 4.21 -16.82
C ALA A 203 32.84 4.15 -15.85
N ALA A 204 31.77 4.90 -16.12
CA ALA A 204 30.56 4.89 -15.30
C ALA A 204 29.82 3.54 -15.35
N TYR A 205 29.75 2.92 -16.53
CA TYR A 205 29.13 1.61 -16.68
C TYR A 205 29.96 0.50 -15.99
N SER A 206 31.29 0.58 -16.08
CA SER A 206 32.18 -0.37 -15.41
C SER A 206 32.04 -0.31 -13.88
N GLU A 207 31.75 0.86 -13.30
CA GLU A 207 31.49 0.99 -11.85
C GLU A 207 30.21 0.25 -11.43
N LEU A 208 29.13 0.37 -12.21
CA LEU A 208 27.90 -0.41 -12.00
C LEU A 208 28.20 -1.92 -12.07
N GLN A 209 28.92 -2.36 -13.11
CA GLN A 209 29.27 -3.76 -13.27
C GLN A 209 30.13 -4.31 -12.11
N GLN A 210 31.09 -3.53 -11.60
CA GLN A 210 31.87 -3.94 -10.42
C GLN A 210 31.00 -4.04 -9.17
N ALA A 211 30.07 -3.09 -8.96
CA ALA A 211 29.12 -3.18 -7.86
C ALA A 211 28.20 -4.42 -7.97
N GLU A 212 27.83 -4.83 -9.18
CA GLU A 212 27.11 -6.10 -9.41
C GLU A 212 27.96 -7.33 -9.03
N PHE A 213 29.25 -7.34 -9.39
CA PHE A 213 30.18 -8.42 -8.98
C PHE A 213 30.36 -8.51 -7.47
N ASP A 214 30.55 -7.37 -6.80
CA ASP A 214 30.68 -7.33 -5.34
C ASP A 214 29.42 -7.88 -4.64
N SER A 215 28.25 -7.65 -5.24
CA SER A 215 26.96 -8.13 -4.75
C SER A 215 26.74 -9.64 -4.92
N GLU A 216 27.54 -10.34 -5.74
CA GLU A 216 27.43 -11.80 -5.88
C GLU A 216 27.66 -12.53 -4.56
N SER A 217 28.54 -11.98 -3.70
CA SER A 217 28.79 -12.52 -2.35
C SER A 217 27.55 -12.52 -1.44
N ALA A 218 26.58 -11.64 -1.72
CA ALA A 218 25.30 -11.55 -1.03
C ALA A 218 24.16 -12.31 -1.76
N GLY A 219 24.47 -13.03 -2.84
CA GLY A 219 23.51 -13.83 -3.59
C GLY A 219 22.92 -13.15 -4.84
N TYR A 220 23.46 -12.01 -5.28
CA TYR A 220 23.10 -11.44 -6.58
C TYR A 220 23.59 -12.34 -7.73
N THR A 221 22.79 -12.52 -8.77
CA THR A 221 23.13 -13.46 -9.87
C THR A 221 22.95 -12.90 -11.27
N ALA A 222 22.38 -11.69 -11.41
CA ALA A 222 22.02 -11.14 -12.71
C ALA A 222 23.22 -10.57 -13.51
N THR A 223 24.43 -10.54 -12.94
CA THR A 223 25.69 -10.40 -13.71
C THR A 223 25.74 -11.38 -14.88
N ARG A 224 25.21 -12.60 -14.67
CA ARG A 224 25.04 -13.66 -15.68
C ARG A 224 23.67 -13.56 -16.35
N HIS A 225 23.39 -12.41 -16.97
CA HIS A 225 22.08 -12.06 -17.53
C HIS A 225 21.49 -13.10 -18.51
N GLN A 226 22.30 -13.85 -19.26
CA GLN A 226 21.81 -14.92 -20.15
C GLN A 226 21.16 -16.07 -19.36
N ARG A 227 21.78 -16.48 -18.25
CA ARG A 227 21.21 -17.49 -17.35
C ARG A 227 19.96 -16.96 -16.67
N GLU A 228 20.00 -15.72 -16.20
CA GLU A 228 18.88 -15.08 -15.50
C GLU A 228 17.64 -14.96 -16.40
N ALA A 229 17.84 -14.73 -17.70
CA ALA A 229 16.78 -14.74 -18.71
C ALA A 229 16.34 -16.14 -19.15
N GLY A 230 16.90 -17.21 -18.57
CA GLY A 230 16.48 -18.59 -18.81
C GLY A 230 17.12 -19.28 -20.01
N THR A 231 18.24 -18.80 -20.55
CA THR A 231 18.90 -19.42 -21.71
C THR A 231 19.19 -20.90 -21.47
N SER A 232 19.79 -21.24 -20.32
CA SER A 232 20.10 -22.64 -19.98
C SER A 232 18.86 -23.51 -19.76
N TYR A 233 17.72 -22.91 -19.43
CA TYR A 233 16.45 -23.63 -19.35
C TYR A 233 15.98 -24.05 -20.75
N PHE A 234 16.06 -23.15 -21.73
CA PHE A 234 15.70 -23.47 -23.11
C PHE A 234 16.70 -24.42 -23.79
N ASP A 235 17.98 -24.38 -23.41
CA ASP A 235 18.95 -25.38 -23.84
C ASP A 235 18.55 -26.79 -23.37
N ALA A 236 18.12 -26.93 -22.11
CA ALA A 236 17.65 -28.20 -21.56
C ALA A 236 16.37 -28.70 -22.24
N VAL A 237 15.44 -27.79 -22.58
CA VAL A 237 14.24 -28.14 -23.37
C VAL A 237 14.64 -28.66 -24.75
N SER A 238 15.60 -28.01 -25.41
CA SER A 238 16.07 -28.41 -26.74
C SER A 238 16.71 -29.79 -26.72
N LEU A 239 17.56 -30.07 -25.72
CA LEU A 239 18.20 -31.38 -25.50
C LEU A 239 17.19 -32.50 -25.21
N ALA A 240 16.07 -32.19 -24.54
CA ALA A 240 15.04 -33.18 -24.23
C ALA A 240 14.19 -33.57 -25.46
N ILE A 241 14.13 -32.71 -26.48
CA ILE A 241 13.37 -32.93 -27.70
C ILE A 241 14.20 -33.68 -28.77
N SER A 242 15.53 -33.49 -28.77
CA SER A 242 16.48 -34.11 -29.70
C SER A 242 16.85 -35.54 -29.32
#